data_AF-A0A1H9ZZZ6-F1
#
_entry.id   AF-A0A1H9ZZZ6-F1
#
_cell.length_a   1.000
_cell.length_b   1.000
_cell.length_c   1.000
_cell.angle_alpha   90.00
_cell.angle_beta   90.00
_cell.angle_gamma   90.00
#
_symmetry.space_group_name_H-M   'P 1'
#
loop_
_entity.id
_entity.type
_entity.pdbx_description
1 polymer ?
#
loop_
_entity_poly.entity_id
_entity_poly.type
_entity_poly.pdbx_seq_one_letter_code
_entity_poly.pdbx_strand_id
1 'polypeptide(L)'
;MKSIKNKQLMLIVLLLSCLFLLISATNVHSQENGNFKGIGSHQAPLKYYELKPKIPFPVPMVPIPSESRRTDPYNVEGIEYRVANFFSNRETNTPLGDEYKVISDDNRVYCEAKNIEFFSQTPDFHTLNKPSLLEAGLIISDKNLLHGHFSPYQGLKRNPFRVFIKYHGASNDISARVDDPFNMSAVTNAVNEIINKNKNDNIPTNILYRLYKTSNAMKALASLNYHNKADIKKIIDLLTAETSAPFPIELKAEQEFSASLNHALTKQEFLVHLVDEKYNVIVEQDSNSNFVEGNIPDDAVLIRTVSYGTVILMAVEIEDSSINAEAELKNIVDEIIAGSGLEVSGGLDSKIKNVKVKLIGYGGSPNMGKLITLNNFEEVRKILRDEVLSTKTLGTASKASLPIGYNSNYLNSGKPAILQSESLLQTRNCYTAKTLAITLEKITVDKAVDYLGDEELYGTVTVNVSMNNGKKIGSTTNENKLLDIGKKDFIRLKEGESYTKNETTLYYPILDNIDNLKKATFTIAIKDLIEPGPEWLGADHLAKNRGYVEYSKKTFNVDLANELVNSDKNNIIKEFQLKEVKGDAKVGLKVKLELR
;
A
#
# COMPACT_ATOMS: atom_id res chain seq x y z
N MET A 1 9.85 4.78 57.44
CA MET A 1 10.50 4.40 56.16
C MET A 1 9.60 4.44 54.91
N LYS A 2 8.29 4.74 54.98
CA LYS A 2 7.44 4.96 53.78
C LYS A 2 7.44 6.39 53.21
N SER A 3 7.99 7.38 53.92
CA SER A 3 7.94 8.80 53.51
C SER A 3 9.07 9.23 52.54
N ILE A 4 10.17 8.48 52.47
CA ILE A 4 11.35 8.89 51.69
C ILE A 4 11.21 8.54 50.20
N LYS A 5 10.50 7.45 49.84
CA LYS A 5 10.27 7.05 48.44
C LYS A 5 9.36 8.03 47.68
N ASN A 6 8.39 8.67 48.34
CA ASN A 6 7.51 9.64 47.67
C ASN A 6 8.22 10.97 47.38
N LYS A 7 9.22 11.37 48.18
CA LYS A 7 9.96 12.61 47.92
C LYS A 7 10.92 12.52 46.73
N GLN A 8 11.51 11.34 46.47
CA GLN A 8 12.37 11.13 45.29
C GLN A 8 11.56 11.03 43.99
N LEU A 9 10.39 10.39 44.02
CA LEU A 9 9.52 10.31 42.84
C LEU A 9 8.96 11.69 42.45
N MET A 10 8.61 12.51 43.46
CA MET A 10 8.11 13.86 43.23
C MET A 10 9.19 14.81 42.68
N LEU A 11 10.46 14.61 43.04
CA LEU A 11 11.59 15.38 42.50
C LEU A 11 11.90 15.03 41.04
N ILE A 12 11.76 13.76 40.64
CA ILE A 12 11.95 13.29 39.26
C ILE A 12 10.81 13.81 38.36
N VAL A 13 9.57 13.79 38.85
CA VAL A 13 8.42 14.35 38.12
C VAL A 13 8.53 15.89 37.98
N LEU A 14 9.09 16.58 38.99
CA LEU A 14 9.36 18.02 38.90
C LEU A 14 10.48 18.36 37.89
N LEU A 15 11.52 17.53 37.80
CA LEU A 15 12.63 17.76 36.86
C LEU A 15 12.21 17.48 35.41
N LEU A 16 11.35 16.47 35.18
CA LEU A 16 10.78 16.16 33.86
C LEU A 16 9.75 17.20 33.39
N SER A 17 8.96 17.77 34.31
CA SER A 17 8.01 18.84 33.96
C SER A 17 8.71 20.18 33.70
N CYS A 18 9.82 20.49 34.39
CA CYS A 18 10.66 21.65 34.06
C CYS A 18 11.39 21.51 32.71
N LEU A 19 11.70 20.30 32.25
CA LEU A 19 12.32 20.08 30.94
C LEU A 19 11.30 20.23 29.79
N PHE A 20 10.02 19.93 30.02
CA PHE A 20 8.94 20.13 29.06
C PHE A 20 8.47 21.59 28.97
N LEU A 21 8.53 22.34 30.08
CA LEU A 21 8.11 23.74 30.13
C LEU A 21 9.12 24.73 29.52
N LEU A 22 10.33 24.28 29.17
CA LEU A 22 11.32 25.07 28.41
C LEU A 22 11.18 24.93 26.89
N ILE A 23 10.29 24.05 26.40
CA ILE A 23 10.11 23.78 24.96
C ILE A 23 8.84 24.45 24.40
N SER A 24 7.96 25.01 25.24
CA SER A 24 6.62 25.44 24.79
C SER A 24 6.15 26.84 25.22
N ALA A 25 7.08 27.74 25.56
CA ALA A 25 6.82 29.18 25.63
C ALA A 25 7.69 29.83 24.54
N THR A 26 7.14 30.33 23.43
CA THR A 26 6.28 31.52 23.34
C THR A 26 5.33 31.43 22.13
N ASN A 27 3.99 31.47 22.25
CA ASN A 27 3.09 32.64 22.44
C ASN A 27 3.32 33.76 21.38
N VAL A 28 2.35 34.44 20.72
CA VAL A 28 0.90 34.66 20.94
C VAL A 28 0.38 35.66 19.86
N HIS A 29 -0.91 35.57 19.47
CA HIS A 29 -1.85 36.64 18.98
C HIS A 29 -1.54 37.44 17.68
N SER A 30 -2.48 38.04 16.92
CA SER A 30 -3.95 38.19 16.90
C SER A 30 -4.39 38.77 15.53
N GLN A 31 -5.67 38.56 15.13
CA GLN A 31 -6.65 39.47 14.46
C GLN A 31 -6.19 40.47 13.36
N GLU A 32 -6.92 40.84 12.29
CA GLU A 32 -8.32 40.68 11.83
C GLU A 32 -8.46 41.24 10.39
N ASN A 33 -9.53 40.82 9.69
CA ASN A 33 -10.34 41.50 8.66
C ASN A 33 -9.80 41.86 7.24
N GLY A 34 -10.59 41.46 6.22
CA GLY A 34 -10.69 42.16 4.93
C GLY A 34 -11.18 41.34 3.74
N ASN A 35 -12.50 41.31 3.50
CA ASN A 35 -13.18 40.79 2.30
C ASN A 35 -12.68 41.39 0.97
N PHE A 36 -12.65 40.62 -0.14
CA PHE A 36 -13.27 41.02 -1.43
C PHE A 36 -13.46 39.84 -2.40
N LYS A 37 -14.59 39.88 -3.12
CA LYS A 37 -15.16 38.92 -4.10
C LYS A 37 -14.44 38.95 -5.47
N GLY A 38 -14.48 37.85 -6.24
CA GLY A 38 -14.38 37.92 -7.70
C GLY A 38 -13.98 36.66 -8.48
N ILE A 39 -14.95 35.76 -8.67
CA ILE A 39 -15.25 34.82 -9.78
C ILE A 39 -14.24 34.69 -10.94
N GLY A 40 -13.94 33.43 -11.33
CA GLY A 40 -13.46 33.08 -12.68
C GLY A 40 -12.96 31.64 -12.81
N SER A 41 -13.89 30.68 -12.93
CA SER A 41 -13.59 29.27 -13.17
C SER A 41 -13.09 29.02 -14.60
N HIS A 42 -11.84 28.57 -14.75
CA HIS A 42 -11.40 27.85 -15.94
C HIS A 42 -10.72 26.54 -15.51
N GLN A 43 -11.35 25.41 -15.86
CA GLN A 43 -10.71 24.10 -15.82
C GLN A 43 -9.55 24.10 -16.83
N ALA A 44 -8.33 23.87 -16.32
CA ALA A 44 -7.14 23.68 -17.13
C ALA A 44 -6.80 22.17 -17.19
N PRO A 45 -6.14 21.70 -18.27
CA PRO A 45 -5.90 20.28 -18.51
C PRO A 45 -4.70 19.73 -17.72
N LEU A 46 -4.85 18.50 -17.20
CA LEU A 46 -3.83 17.69 -16.54
C LEU A 46 -2.57 17.51 -17.42
N LYS A 47 -1.38 17.62 -16.84
CA LYS A 47 -0.11 17.31 -17.52
C LYS A 47 0.31 15.85 -17.35
N TYR A 48 0.49 15.14 -18.47
CA TYR A 48 0.99 13.77 -18.51
C TYR A 48 2.51 13.74 -18.74
N TYR A 49 3.23 12.92 -17.98
CA TYR A 49 4.65 12.64 -18.21
C TYR A 49 4.81 11.17 -18.60
N GLU A 50 5.20 10.93 -19.85
CA GLU A 50 5.50 9.59 -20.36
C GLU A 50 7.00 9.32 -20.18
N LEU A 51 7.36 8.38 -19.29
CA LEU A 51 8.74 7.93 -19.13
C LEU A 51 8.98 6.78 -20.11
N LYS A 52 9.99 6.90 -20.99
CA LYS A 52 10.41 5.80 -21.88
C LYS A 52 11.29 4.79 -21.14
N PRO A 53 10.98 3.49 -21.13
CA PRO A 53 11.80 2.49 -20.46
C PRO A 53 12.90 1.89 -21.34
N LYS A 54 13.91 1.36 -20.65
CA LYS A 54 14.68 0.20 -21.11
C LYS A 54 14.00 -1.06 -20.61
N ILE A 55 13.63 -1.94 -21.54
CA ILE A 55 13.00 -3.25 -21.29
C ILE A 55 13.97 -4.13 -20.48
N PRO A 56 13.62 -4.60 -19.27
CA PRO A 56 14.23 -5.79 -18.72
C PRO A 56 13.63 -7.01 -19.43
N PHE A 57 14.49 -7.88 -19.95
CA PHE A 57 14.07 -9.15 -20.54
C PHE A 57 13.15 -9.91 -19.56
N PRO A 58 12.10 -10.61 -20.05
CA PRO A 58 11.26 -11.42 -19.19
C PRO A 58 12.14 -12.41 -18.44
N VAL A 59 11.98 -12.47 -17.11
CA VAL A 59 12.56 -13.54 -16.31
C VAL A 59 11.97 -14.84 -16.87
N PRO A 60 12.78 -15.79 -17.37
CA PRO A 60 12.23 -17.01 -17.93
C PRO A 60 11.41 -17.73 -16.86
N MET A 61 10.15 -18.01 -17.16
CA MET A 61 9.34 -18.91 -16.35
C MET A 61 10.12 -20.22 -16.19
N VAL A 62 10.27 -20.68 -14.95
CA VAL A 62 10.87 -21.99 -14.67
C VAL A 62 10.02 -23.02 -15.42
N PRO A 63 10.61 -23.89 -16.25
CA PRO A 63 9.85 -24.90 -16.97
C PRO A 63 9.08 -25.75 -15.96
N ILE A 64 7.75 -25.76 -16.10
CA ILE A 64 6.89 -26.66 -15.34
C ILE A 64 7.25 -28.08 -15.81
N PRO A 65 7.46 -29.05 -14.90
CA PRO A 65 7.76 -30.43 -15.30
C PRO A 65 6.69 -30.95 -16.26
N SER A 66 7.09 -31.59 -17.36
CA SER A 66 6.18 -32.10 -18.41
C SER A 66 5.17 -33.15 -17.93
N GLU A 67 5.29 -33.61 -16.68
CA GLU A 67 4.41 -34.60 -16.02
C GLU A 67 3.39 -33.96 -15.05
N SER A 68 3.29 -32.64 -14.97
CA SER A 68 2.33 -32.00 -14.06
C SER A 68 0.90 -32.09 -14.62
N ARG A 69 -0.03 -32.61 -13.81
CA ARG A 69 -1.46 -32.56 -14.11
C ARG A 69 -1.95 -31.12 -13.91
N ARG A 70 -2.70 -30.58 -14.87
CA ARG A 70 -3.31 -29.25 -14.82
C ARG A 70 -4.71 -29.31 -15.39
N THR A 71 -5.69 -28.74 -14.69
CA THR A 71 -7.03 -28.56 -15.26
C THR A 71 -7.02 -27.48 -16.33
N ASP A 72 -8.05 -27.49 -17.17
CA ASP A 72 -8.40 -26.34 -18.01
C ASP A 72 -8.62 -25.09 -17.12
N PRO A 73 -8.32 -23.89 -17.66
CA PRO A 73 -8.50 -22.65 -16.92
C PRO A 73 -9.98 -22.38 -16.63
N TYR A 74 -10.25 -21.88 -15.42
CA TYR A 74 -11.54 -21.37 -15.00
C TYR A 74 -11.43 -19.89 -14.68
N ASN A 75 -12.01 -19.03 -15.51
CA ASN A 75 -11.96 -17.59 -15.33
C ASN A 75 -13.14 -17.09 -14.49
N VAL A 76 -12.85 -16.34 -13.43
CA VAL A 76 -13.85 -15.63 -12.63
C VAL A 76 -13.39 -14.19 -12.43
N GLU A 77 -14.16 -13.26 -13.01
CA GLU A 77 -13.95 -11.81 -12.89
C GLU A 77 -12.53 -11.35 -13.29
N GLY A 78 -11.87 -12.04 -14.24
CA GLY A 78 -10.51 -11.69 -14.68
C GLY A 78 -9.37 -12.35 -13.90
N ILE A 79 -9.69 -13.27 -12.99
CA ILE A 79 -8.72 -14.19 -12.37
C ILE A 79 -8.88 -15.56 -13.04
N GLU A 80 -7.80 -16.09 -13.58
CA GLU A 80 -7.72 -17.44 -14.10
C GLU A 80 -7.29 -18.40 -12.98
N TYR A 81 -8.16 -19.35 -12.66
CA TYR A 81 -7.90 -20.40 -11.70
C TYR A 81 -7.61 -21.74 -12.38
N ARG A 82 -6.70 -22.52 -11.81
CA ARG A 82 -6.41 -23.90 -12.22
C ARG A 82 -6.10 -24.77 -11.01
N VAL A 83 -6.40 -26.06 -11.09
CA VAL A 83 -5.90 -27.04 -10.11
C VAL A 83 -4.70 -27.76 -10.71
N ALA A 84 -3.62 -27.87 -9.93
CA ALA A 84 -2.41 -28.58 -10.31
C ALA A 84 -1.89 -29.47 -9.17
N ASN A 85 -0.99 -30.39 -9.50
CA ASN A 85 -0.33 -31.28 -8.52
C ASN A 85 1.13 -30.89 -8.21
N PHE A 86 1.56 -29.71 -8.66
CA PHE A 86 2.89 -29.16 -8.42
C PHE A 86 2.80 -27.88 -7.59
N PHE A 87 3.55 -27.87 -6.48
CA PHE A 87 3.57 -26.76 -5.53
C PHE A 87 4.97 -26.15 -5.48
N SER A 88 5.06 -24.84 -5.77
CA SER A 88 6.30 -24.07 -5.61
C SER A 88 6.23 -23.04 -4.48
N ASN A 89 5.10 -22.99 -3.74
CA ASN A 89 4.78 -21.98 -2.73
C ASN A 89 5.20 -20.57 -3.14
N ARG A 90 4.71 -20.12 -4.31
CA ARG A 90 5.19 -18.91 -4.96
C ARG A 90 4.04 -17.94 -5.15
N GLU A 91 4.12 -16.80 -4.46
CA GLU A 91 3.43 -15.59 -4.84
C GLU A 91 4.42 -14.69 -5.57
N THR A 92 4.10 -14.27 -6.79
CA THR A 92 4.91 -13.32 -7.55
C THR A 92 4.08 -12.18 -8.08
N ASN A 93 4.65 -10.98 -7.97
CA ASN A 93 4.17 -9.77 -8.62
C ASN A 93 5.23 -9.37 -9.66
N THR A 94 4.98 -9.68 -10.94
CA THR A 94 5.91 -9.32 -12.02
C THR A 94 5.45 -8.01 -12.64
N PRO A 95 6.25 -6.93 -12.57
CA PRO A 95 5.95 -5.70 -13.29
C PRO A 95 5.78 -5.94 -14.79
N LEU A 96 4.70 -5.43 -15.37
CA LEU A 96 4.46 -5.46 -16.81
C LEU A 96 4.54 -4.04 -17.38
N GLY A 97 5.58 -3.76 -18.15
CA GLY A 97 5.74 -2.46 -18.79
C GLY A 97 6.02 -1.31 -17.82
N ASP A 98 5.58 -0.12 -18.21
CA ASP A 98 5.93 1.14 -17.56
C ASP A 98 5.12 1.46 -16.31
N GLU A 99 5.80 2.13 -15.39
CA GLU A 99 5.20 2.77 -14.23
C GLU A 99 4.73 4.18 -14.65
N TYR A 100 3.43 4.44 -14.52
CA TYR A 100 2.85 5.73 -14.83
C TYR A 100 2.78 6.56 -13.57
N LYS A 101 3.36 7.77 -13.63
CA LYS A 101 3.30 8.74 -12.54
C LYS A 101 2.46 9.92 -13.00
N VAL A 102 1.37 10.19 -12.30
CA VAL A 102 0.59 11.41 -12.52
C VAL A 102 0.67 12.27 -11.29
N ILE A 103 1.03 13.52 -11.53
CA ILE A 103 1.10 14.56 -10.52
C ILE A 103 -0.05 15.53 -10.82
N SER A 104 -0.88 15.85 -9.83
CA SER A 104 -1.93 16.86 -10.01
C SER A 104 -1.34 18.21 -10.37
N ASP A 105 -2.13 19.09 -10.98
CA ASP A 105 -1.64 20.41 -11.43
C ASP A 105 -1.17 21.30 -10.27
N ASP A 106 -1.71 21.10 -9.07
CA ASP A 106 -1.25 21.76 -7.83
C ASP A 106 -0.02 21.09 -7.20
N ASN A 107 0.49 20.01 -7.82
CA ASN A 107 1.59 19.15 -7.37
C ASN A 107 1.42 18.56 -5.97
N ARG A 108 0.18 18.44 -5.46
CA ARG A 108 -0.08 17.88 -4.13
C ARG A 108 -0.42 16.40 -4.16
N VAL A 109 -0.88 15.91 -5.30
CA VAL A 109 -1.23 14.50 -5.48
C VAL A 109 -0.17 13.86 -6.33
N TYR A 110 0.32 12.72 -5.85
CA TYR A 110 1.13 11.81 -6.63
C TYR A 110 0.40 10.48 -6.72
N CYS A 111 0.07 10.08 -7.95
CA CYS A 111 -0.47 8.76 -8.25
C CYS A 111 0.56 7.95 -9.03
N GLU A 112 0.85 6.75 -8.54
CA GLU A 112 1.62 5.74 -9.24
C GLU A 112 0.65 4.63 -9.70
N ALA A 113 0.69 4.32 -10.98
CA ALA A 113 -0.03 3.18 -11.55
C ALA A 113 0.96 2.22 -12.20
N LYS A 114 0.78 0.94 -11.94
CA LYS A 114 1.68 -0.11 -12.42
C LYS A 114 0.89 -1.35 -12.78
N ASN A 115 1.11 -1.85 -13.99
CA ASN A 115 0.57 -3.15 -14.37
C ASN A 115 1.48 -4.24 -13.77
N ILE A 116 0.85 -5.25 -13.18
CA ILE A 116 1.53 -6.40 -12.61
C ILE A 116 0.84 -7.68 -13.09
N GLU A 117 1.65 -8.68 -13.39
CA GLU A 117 1.19 -10.06 -13.45
C GLU A 117 1.23 -10.63 -12.04
N PHE A 118 0.07 -11.05 -11.54
CA PHE A 118 -0.07 -11.73 -10.27
C PHE A 118 -0.17 -13.22 -10.50
N PHE A 119 0.62 -13.97 -9.74
CA PHE A 119 0.58 -15.43 -9.71
C PHE A 119 0.64 -15.89 -8.25
N SER A 120 -0.25 -16.81 -7.87
CA SER A 120 -0.27 -17.44 -6.55
C SER A 120 -0.52 -18.95 -6.68
N GLN A 121 0.02 -19.71 -5.72
CA GLN A 121 -0.26 -21.13 -5.53
C GLN A 121 -0.54 -21.41 -4.07
N THR A 122 -1.63 -22.13 -3.79
CA THR A 122 -1.99 -22.53 -2.42
C THR A 122 -2.56 -23.95 -2.38
N PRO A 123 -2.26 -24.75 -1.34
CA PRO A 123 -3.02 -25.97 -1.03
C PRO A 123 -4.29 -25.69 -0.22
N ASP A 124 -4.41 -24.48 0.34
CA ASP A 124 -5.48 -24.07 1.25
C ASP A 124 -6.54 -23.27 0.49
N PHE A 125 -7.75 -23.81 0.45
CA PHE A 125 -8.91 -23.24 -0.21
C PHE A 125 -9.80 -22.58 0.85
N HIS A 126 -10.35 -21.41 0.56
CA HIS A 126 -11.30 -20.73 1.44
C HIS A 126 -12.73 -20.80 0.88
N THR A 127 -13.73 -20.75 1.77
CA THR A 127 -15.16 -20.72 1.42
C THR A 127 -15.93 -19.78 2.35
N LEU A 128 -16.87 -19.02 1.79
CA LEU A 128 -17.85 -18.21 2.56
C LEU A 128 -19.26 -18.80 2.49
N ASN A 129 -19.46 -19.81 1.64
CA ASN A 129 -20.68 -20.58 1.62
C ASN A 129 -20.67 -21.60 2.75
N LYS A 130 -21.87 -22.05 3.13
CA LYS A 130 -22.09 -23.25 3.95
C LYS A 130 -22.49 -24.37 2.99
N PRO A 131 -21.56 -25.02 2.27
CA PRO A 131 -21.96 -26.13 1.43
C PRO A 131 -22.44 -27.22 2.37
N SER A 132 -23.67 -27.71 2.18
CA SER A 132 -24.24 -28.79 2.97
C SER A 132 -23.46 -30.11 2.86
N LEU A 133 -22.45 -30.17 1.98
CA LEU A 133 -21.69 -31.36 1.64
C LEU A 133 -20.18 -31.22 1.86
N LEU A 134 -19.66 -30.06 2.30
CA LEU A 134 -18.22 -29.92 2.56
C LEU A 134 -17.86 -30.58 3.90
N GLU A 135 -17.29 -31.77 3.83
CA GLU A 135 -16.85 -32.56 4.98
C GLU A 135 -15.50 -33.21 4.70
N ALA A 136 -14.73 -33.46 5.76
CA ALA A 136 -13.49 -34.22 5.65
C ALA A 136 -13.79 -35.67 5.25
N GLY A 137 -13.04 -36.21 4.29
CA GLY A 137 -13.26 -37.55 3.73
C GLY A 137 -14.13 -37.57 2.48
N LEU A 138 -14.67 -36.42 2.05
CA LEU A 138 -15.36 -36.29 0.78
C LEU A 138 -14.37 -36.49 -0.38
N ILE A 139 -14.77 -37.27 -1.38
CA ILE A 139 -14.04 -37.39 -2.65
C ILE A 139 -14.81 -36.63 -3.71
N ILE A 140 -14.13 -35.75 -4.45
CA ILE A 140 -14.67 -34.96 -5.56
C ILE A 140 -13.72 -35.02 -6.76
N SER A 141 -14.15 -34.55 -7.93
CA SER A 141 -13.21 -34.35 -9.06
C SER A 141 -12.43 -33.04 -8.88
N ASP A 142 -11.23 -32.96 -9.46
CA ASP A 142 -10.46 -31.71 -9.50
C ASP A 142 -11.19 -30.57 -10.23
N LYS A 143 -12.04 -30.89 -11.21
CA LYS A 143 -12.97 -29.93 -11.81
C LYS A 143 -13.98 -29.40 -10.80
N ASN A 144 -14.60 -30.26 -10.00
CA ASN A 144 -15.56 -29.84 -8.97
C ASN A 144 -14.86 -28.98 -7.90
N LEU A 145 -13.63 -29.36 -7.51
CA LEU A 145 -12.76 -28.59 -6.64
C LEU A 145 -12.51 -27.17 -7.20
N LEU A 146 -12.12 -27.06 -8.47
CA LEU A 146 -11.85 -25.78 -9.13
C LEU A 146 -13.04 -24.80 -9.10
N HIS A 147 -14.27 -25.31 -9.13
CA HIS A 147 -15.49 -24.49 -9.10
C HIS A 147 -16.04 -24.30 -7.67
N GLY A 148 -15.41 -24.91 -6.66
CA GLY A 148 -15.94 -24.92 -5.28
C GLY A 148 -17.28 -25.63 -5.19
N HIS A 149 -17.46 -26.70 -5.96
CA HIS A 149 -18.66 -27.55 -5.97
C HIS A 149 -18.36 -28.87 -5.25
N PHE A 150 -19.13 -29.21 -4.24
CA PHE A 150 -18.85 -30.37 -3.36
C PHE A 150 -19.74 -31.58 -3.67
N SER A 151 -19.87 -31.90 -4.96
CA SER A 151 -20.63 -33.08 -5.41
C SER A 151 -19.76 -34.34 -5.29
N PRO A 152 -20.22 -35.39 -4.56
CA PRO A 152 -19.45 -36.62 -4.39
C PRO A 152 -19.09 -37.29 -5.72
N TYR A 153 -17.85 -37.78 -5.81
CA TYR A 153 -17.37 -38.57 -6.94
C TYR A 153 -18.16 -39.88 -7.04
N GLN A 154 -18.82 -40.10 -8.16
CA GLN A 154 -19.71 -41.25 -8.35
C GLN A 154 -18.92 -42.54 -8.60
N GLY A 155 -19.41 -43.65 -8.05
CA GLY A 155 -18.86 -44.99 -8.32
C GLY A 155 -17.61 -45.37 -7.53
N LEU A 156 -17.03 -44.47 -6.72
CA LEU A 156 -15.92 -44.80 -5.83
C LEU A 156 -16.42 -45.33 -4.50
N LYS A 157 -15.98 -46.53 -4.15
CA LYS A 157 -16.31 -47.14 -2.88
C LYS A 157 -15.28 -46.82 -1.81
N ARG A 158 -15.69 -46.19 -0.70
CA ARG A 158 -14.80 -45.82 0.40
C ARG A 158 -14.72 -46.95 1.43
N ASN A 159 -13.52 -47.20 1.94
CA ASN A 159 -13.29 -48.07 3.09
C ASN A 159 -13.48 -47.29 4.40
N PRO A 160 -13.77 -47.96 5.52
CA PRO A 160 -13.79 -47.33 6.84
C PRO A 160 -12.49 -46.58 7.13
N PHE A 161 -12.60 -45.40 7.73
CA PHE A 161 -11.46 -44.54 8.04
C PHE A 161 -11.59 -43.89 9.42
N ARG A 162 -10.58 -43.12 9.81
CA ARG A 162 -10.59 -42.36 11.06
C ARG A 162 -10.59 -40.87 10.78
N VAL A 163 -11.34 -40.14 11.59
CA VAL A 163 -11.33 -38.68 11.64
C VAL A 163 -10.71 -38.22 12.94
N PHE A 164 -9.95 -37.13 12.88
CA PHE A 164 -9.38 -36.44 14.02
C PHE A 164 -9.90 -35.03 14.11
N ILE A 165 -10.02 -34.53 15.34
CA ILE A 165 -10.19 -33.09 15.58
C ILE A 165 -8.91 -32.53 16.18
N LYS A 166 -8.35 -31.51 15.52
CA LYS A 166 -7.17 -30.79 15.99
C LYS A 166 -7.53 -29.33 16.26
N TYR A 167 -7.22 -28.85 17.46
CA TYR A 167 -7.36 -27.44 17.85
C TYR A 167 -6.16 -27.04 18.72
N HIS A 168 -5.89 -25.74 18.81
CA HIS A 168 -4.75 -25.24 19.59
C HIS A 168 -4.89 -25.59 21.08
N GLY A 169 -3.84 -26.15 21.68
CA GLY A 169 -3.82 -26.53 23.10
C GLY A 169 -4.33 -27.94 23.42
N ALA A 170 -4.81 -28.70 22.42
CA ALA A 170 -5.09 -30.13 22.60
C ALA A 170 -3.79 -30.89 22.91
N SER A 171 -3.78 -31.68 23.99
CA SER A 171 -2.61 -32.47 24.40
C SER A 171 -2.46 -33.78 23.63
N ASN A 172 -3.55 -34.26 23.00
CA ASN A 172 -3.59 -35.46 22.16
C ASN A 172 -4.57 -35.25 21.01
N ASP A 173 -4.31 -35.86 19.85
CA ASP A 173 -5.28 -35.93 18.78
C ASP A 173 -6.45 -36.82 19.21
N ILE A 174 -7.68 -36.30 19.13
CA ILE A 174 -8.86 -37.08 19.48
C ILE A 174 -9.47 -37.62 18.19
N SER A 175 -9.67 -38.94 18.14
CA SER A 175 -10.12 -39.64 16.95
C SER A 175 -11.44 -40.39 17.14
N ALA A 176 -12.21 -40.54 16.06
CA ALA A 176 -13.32 -41.48 15.96
C ALA A 176 -13.23 -42.25 14.63
N ARG A 177 -13.79 -43.45 14.61
CA ARG A 177 -13.84 -44.30 13.42
C ARG A 177 -15.15 -44.03 12.66
N VAL A 178 -15.07 -43.99 11.34
CA VAL A 178 -16.20 -43.88 10.42
C VAL A 178 -16.35 -45.23 9.73
N ASP A 179 -17.35 -46.02 10.15
CA ASP A 179 -17.57 -47.37 9.64
C ASP A 179 -18.37 -47.43 8.32
N ASP A 180 -19.31 -46.51 8.12
CA ASP A 180 -20.07 -46.36 6.86
C ASP A 180 -19.70 -45.03 6.19
N PRO A 181 -18.57 -44.96 5.49
CA PRO A 181 -18.07 -43.71 4.93
C PRO A 181 -18.94 -43.13 3.83
N PHE A 182 -19.86 -43.90 3.23
CA PHE A 182 -20.75 -43.41 2.16
C PHE A 182 -21.86 -42.51 2.69
N ASN A 183 -22.30 -42.78 3.91
CA ASN A 183 -23.29 -41.98 4.58
C ASN A 183 -22.63 -40.76 5.21
N MET A 184 -22.85 -39.56 4.66
CA MET A 184 -22.26 -38.33 5.22
C MET A 184 -22.73 -38.05 6.65
N SER A 185 -23.91 -38.57 7.02
CA SER A 185 -24.37 -38.55 8.41
C SER A 185 -23.44 -39.34 9.34
N ALA A 186 -22.77 -40.39 8.86
CA ALA A 186 -21.81 -41.17 9.67
C ALA A 186 -20.54 -40.36 9.99
N VAL A 187 -20.03 -39.59 9.03
CA VAL A 187 -18.90 -38.68 9.25
C VAL A 187 -19.29 -37.60 10.25
N THR A 188 -20.43 -36.93 10.03
CA THR A 188 -20.98 -35.94 10.95
C THR A 188 -21.18 -36.52 12.36
N ASN A 189 -21.69 -37.75 12.49
CA ASN A 189 -21.89 -38.41 13.78
C ASN A 189 -20.56 -38.68 14.49
N ALA A 190 -19.55 -39.17 13.78
CA ALA A 190 -18.21 -39.41 14.35
C ALA A 190 -17.57 -38.10 14.84
N VAL A 191 -17.68 -37.02 14.07
CA VAL A 191 -17.21 -35.68 14.47
C VAL A 191 -17.96 -35.17 15.71
N ASN A 192 -19.28 -35.32 15.73
CA ASN A 192 -20.11 -34.94 16.88
C ASN A 192 -19.80 -35.76 18.14
N GLU A 193 -19.45 -37.04 18.00
CA GLU A 193 -19.02 -37.88 19.12
C GLU A 193 -17.75 -37.32 19.77
N ILE A 194 -16.74 -36.98 18.96
CA ILE A 194 -15.49 -36.38 19.43
C ILE A 194 -15.78 -35.05 20.15
N ILE A 195 -16.58 -34.18 19.52
CA ILE A 195 -16.94 -32.86 20.09
C ILE A 195 -17.67 -33.02 21.42
N ASN A 196 -18.65 -33.92 21.51
CA ASN A 196 -19.44 -34.11 22.71
C ASN A 196 -18.62 -34.67 23.88
N LYS A 197 -17.69 -35.59 23.60
CA LYS A 197 -16.78 -36.15 24.60
C LYS A 197 -15.81 -35.10 25.17
N ASN A 198 -15.45 -34.11 24.36
CA ASN A 198 -14.43 -33.10 24.67
C ASN A 198 -15.01 -31.68 24.73
N LYS A 199 -16.32 -31.57 24.95
CA LYS A 199 -17.08 -30.31 24.82
C LYS A 199 -16.58 -29.18 25.74
N ASN A 200 -15.90 -29.53 26.83
CA ASN A 200 -15.40 -28.60 27.84
C ASN A 200 -13.94 -28.21 27.60
N ASP A 201 -13.27 -28.78 26.59
CA ASP A 201 -11.88 -28.46 26.29
C ASP A 201 -11.78 -27.00 25.85
N ASN A 202 -10.80 -26.29 26.40
CA ASN A 202 -10.59 -24.88 26.13
C ASN A 202 -9.98 -24.71 24.73
N ILE A 203 -10.61 -23.86 23.91
CA ILE A 203 -10.08 -23.49 22.59
C ILE A 203 -9.57 -22.05 22.69
N PRO A 204 -8.25 -21.83 22.57
CA PRO A 204 -7.72 -20.48 22.50
C PRO A 204 -8.17 -19.84 21.18
N THR A 205 -8.49 -18.56 21.25
CA THR A 205 -8.70 -17.75 20.04
C THR A 205 -7.39 -17.67 19.26
N ASN A 206 -7.44 -17.94 17.96
CA ASN A 206 -6.33 -17.76 17.05
C ASN A 206 -6.80 -16.98 15.83
N ILE A 207 -6.76 -15.65 15.92
CA ILE A 207 -7.13 -14.77 14.81
C ILE A 207 -5.88 -14.48 13.98
N LEU A 208 -5.96 -14.86 12.72
CA LEU A 208 -5.06 -14.40 11.68
C LEU A 208 -5.77 -13.35 10.85
N TYR A 209 -5.05 -12.35 10.38
CA TYR A 209 -5.62 -11.38 9.45
C TYR A 209 -4.68 -11.02 8.34
N ARG A 210 -5.28 -10.58 7.24
CA ARG A 210 -4.59 -10.00 6.09
C ARG A 210 -5.25 -8.68 5.74
N LEU A 211 -4.44 -7.70 5.38
CA LEU A 211 -4.88 -6.38 4.99
C LEU A 211 -4.45 -6.14 3.54
N TYR A 212 -5.38 -5.67 2.72
CA TYR A 212 -5.15 -5.37 1.31
C TYR A 212 -5.70 -3.99 0.98
N LYS A 213 -5.00 -3.22 0.17
CA LYS A 213 -5.57 -2.01 -0.44
C LYS A 213 -6.56 -2.38 -1.55
N THR A 214 -7.77 -1.80 -1.56
CA THR A 214 -8.80 -2.15 -2.56
C THR A 214 -8.48 -1.66 -3.97
N SER A 215 -7.57 -0.70 -4.11
CA SER A 215 -6.98 -0.37 -5.43
C SER A 215 -6.27 -1.58 -6.07
N ASN A 216 -6.03 -2.64 -5.30
CA ASN A 216 -5.57 -3.94 -5.74
C ASN A 216 -6.63 -5.03 -5.47
N ALA A 217 -7.93 -4.73 -5.52
CA ALA A 217 -8.99 -5.66 -5.11
C ALA A 217 -8.90 -7.02 -5.80
N MET A 218 -8.50 -7.04 -7.06
CA MET A 218 -8.23 -8.27 -7.81
C MET A 218 -7.06 -9.08 -7.24
N LYS A 219 -6.00 -8.41 -6.77
CA LYS A 219 -4.93 -9.04 -5.98
C LYS A 219 -5.49 -9.63 -4.70
N ALA A 220 -6.32 -8.86 -3.99
CA ALA A 220 -6.91 -9.30 -2.73
C ALA A 220 -7.75 -10.56 -2.94
N LEU A 221 -8.66 -10.55 -3.92
CA LEU A 221 -9.48 -11.71 -4.30
C LEU A 221 -8.62 -12.94 -4.64
N ALA A 222 -7.60 -12.77 -5.49
CA ALA A 222 -6.71 -13.87 -5.88
C ALA A 222 -5.86 -14.40 -4.71
N SER A 223 -5.46 -13.52 -3.77
CA SER A 223 -4.64 -13.88 -2.59
C SER A 223 -5.45 -14.50 -1.45
N LEU A 224 -6.77 -14.31 -1.46
CA LEU A 224 -7.70 -14.88 -0.50
C LEU A 224 -8.13 -16.32 -0.84
N ASN A 225 -7.80 -16.79 -2.05
CA ASN A 225 -8.06 -18.16 -2.52
C ASN A 225 -9.55 -18.57 -2.53
N TYR A 226 -10.46 -17.59 -2.61
CA TYR A 226 -11.85 -17.84 -2.96
C TYR A 226 -11.94 -18.02 -4.47
N HIS A 227 -12.35 -19.20 -4.91
CA HIS A 227 -12.46 -19.57 -6.34
C HIS A 227 -13.92 -19.80 -6.75
N ASN A 228 -14.83 -19.94 -5.78
CA ASN A 228 -16.26 -20.02 -6.04
C ASN A 228 -16.81 -18.64 -6.43
N LYS A 229 -17.51 -18.57 -7.57
CA LYS A 229 -18.08 -17.33 -8.10
C LYS A 229 -19.01 -16.60 -7.13
N ALA A 230 -19.81 -17.32 -6.33
CA ALA A 230 -20.72 -16.70 -5.37
C ALA A 230 -19.98 -16.04 -4.20
N ASP A 231 -18.86 -16.60 -3.77
CA ASP A 231 -18.04 -16.03 -2.70
C ASP A 231 -17.27 -14.81 -3.18
N ILE A 232 -16.68 -14.88 -4.38
CA ILE A 232 -16.06 -13.72 -5.05
C ILE A 232 -17.08 -12.59 -5.19
N LYS A 233 -18.30 -12.89 -5.65
CA LYS A 233 -19.37 -11.90 -5.78
C LYS A 233 -19.70 -11.22 -4.45
N LYS A 234 -19.80 -11.95 -3.33
CA LYS A 234 -20.05 -11.36 -2.01
C LYS A 234 -18.96 -10.38 -1.60
N ILE A 235 -17.70 -10.70 -1.89
CA ILE A 235 -16.56 -9.80 -1.61
C ILE A 235 -16.65 -8.55 -2.50
N ILE A 236 -16.94 -8.71 -3.79
CA ILE A 236 -17.13 -7.58 -4.71
C ILE A 236 -18.32 -6.71 -4.25
N ASP A 237 -19.45 -7.31 -3.87
CA ASP A 237 -20.62 -6.60 -3.36
C ASP A 237 -20.27 -5.79 -2.09
N LEU A 238 -19.47 -6.37 -1.18
CA LEU A 238 -18.97 -5.68 0.01
C LEU A 238 -18.13 -4.43 -0.36
N LEU A 239 -17.27 -4.57 -1.36
CA LEU A 239 -16.38 -3.50 -1.83
C LEU A 239 -17.14 -2.42 -2.63
N THR A 240 -18.17 -2.79 -3.39
CA THR A 240 -18.91 -1.91 -4.33
C THR A 240 -20.11 -1.19 -3.73
N ALA A 241 -20.57 -1.56 -2.52
CA ALA A 241 -21.89 -1.20 -2.01
C ALA A 241 -22.24 0.31 -1.98
N GLU A 242 -21.29 1.23 -2.16
CA GLU A 242 -21.57 2.68 -2.29
C GLU A 242 -20.64 3.45 -3.25
N THR A 243 -19.62 2.81 -3.84
CA THR A 243 -18.79 3.48 -4.83
C THR A 243 -19.61 3.64 -6.11
N SER A 244 -20.01 4.87 -6.44
CA SER A 244 -20.72 5.19 -7.69
C SER A 244 -19.87 4.94 -8.95
N ALA A 245 -18.59 4.62 -8.78
CA ALA A 245 -17.73 4.09 -9.82
C ALA A 245 -17.69 2.55 -9.72
N PRO A 246 -18.09 1.81 -10.77
CA PRO A 246 -17.87 0.36 -10.82
C PRO A 246 -16.37 0.08 -10.67
N PHE A 247 -16.02 -1.04 -10.01
CA PHE A 247 -14.65 -1.56 -10.09
C PHE A 247 -14.31 -1.74 -11.57
N PRO A 248 -13.26 -1.09 -12.08
CA PRO A 248 -12.94 -1.21 -13.48
C PRO A 248 -12.22 -2.54 -13.68
N ILE A 249 -13.00 -3.57 -13.99
CA ILE A 249 -12.53 -4.95 -14.24
C ILE A 249 -11.78 -5.03 -15.59
N GLU A 250 -11.93 -4.03 -16.46
CA GLU A 250 -11.13 -3.85 -17.67
C GLU A 250 -10.80 -2.36 -17.88
N LEU A 251 -9.58 -1.93 -17.55
CA LEU A 251 -9.15 -0.55 -17.81
C LEU A 251 -8.54 -0.42 -19.21
N LYS A 252 -9.26 0.26 -20.11
CA LYS A 252 -8.63 1.04 -21.19
C LYS A 252 -8.02 2.29 -20.54
N ALA A 253 -6.69 2.30 -20.43
CA ALA A 253 -5.87 3.09 -19.51
C ALA A 253 -6.03 4.63 -19.50
N GLU A 254 -6.75 5.26 -20.43
CA GLU A 254 -6.70 6.72 -20.62
C GLU A 254 -7.97 7.49 -20.22
N GLN A 255 -9.17 6.90 -20.31
CA GLN A 255 -10.42 7.65 -20.13
C GLN A 255 -10.97 7.66 -18.68
N GLU A 256 -10.66 6.66 -17.87
CA GLU A 256 -11.14 6.58 -16.47
C GLU A 256 -10.19 7.23 -15.44
N PHE A 257 -9.04 7.72 -15.90
CA PHE A 257 -7.98 8.25 -15.06
C PHE A 257 -8.39 9.56 -14.35
N SER A 258 -9.22 10.39 -14.99
CA SER A 258 -9.61 11.73 -14.49
C SER A 258 -10.78 11.70 -13.50
N ALA A 259 -11.81 10.88 -13.72
CA ALA A 259 -12.97 10.78 -12.83
C ALA A 259 -12.63 10.08 -11.50
N SER A 260 -11.76 9.06 -11.56
CA SER A 260 -11.30 8.33 -10.37
C SER A 260 -10.17 9.04 -9.61
N LEU A 261 -9.50 10.04 -10.21
CA LEU A 261 -8.52 10.86 -9.50
C LEU A 261 -9.20 11.50 -8.29
N ASN A 262 -10.25 12.30 -8.50
CA ASN A 262 -10.95 13.07 -7.46
C ASN A 262 -11.47 12.20 -6.29
N HIS A 263 -11.87 10.95 -6.53
CA HIS A 263 -12.34 10.05 -5.47
C HIS A 263 -11.17 9.41 -4.70
N ALA A 264 -10.10 9.02 -5.39
CA ALA A 264 -8.88 8.48 -4.78
C ALA A 264 -8.02 9.56 -4.08
N LEU A 265 -8.31 10.86 -4.29
CA LEU A 265 -7.56 11.96 -3.65
C LEU A 265 -7.90 12.15 -2.18
N THR A 266 -9.11 11.80 -1.75
CA THR A 266 -9.60 12.11 -0.41
C THR A 266 -9.84 10.87 0.43
N LYS A 267 -9.87 9.68 -0.19
CA LYS A 267 -10.25 8.42 0.45
C LYS A 267 -9.28 7.31 0.10
N GLN A 268 -8.89 6.54 1.11
CA GLN A 268 -8.23 5.25 0.95
C GLN A 268 -9.13 4.15 1.44
N GLU A 269 -9.17 3.07 0.67
CA GLU A 269 -10.02 1.92 0.93
C GLU A 269 -9.16 0.67 1.11
N PHE A 270 -9.50 -0.11 2.14
CA PHE A 270 -8.81 -1.33 2.51
C PHE A 270 -9.79 -2.47 2.70
N LEU A 271 -9.39 -3.68 2.31
CA LEU A 271 -10.04 -4.92 2.68
C LEU A 271 -9.23 -5.59 3.79
N VAL A 272 -9.87 -5.80 4.94
CA VAL A 272 -9.33 -6.60 6.04
C VAL A 272 -10.05 -7.93 6.05
N HIS A 273 -9.30 -9.02 5.92
CA HIS A 273 -9.78 -10.39 6.03
C HIS A 273 -9.28 -11.00 7.33
N LEU A 274 -10.20 -11.23 8.26
CA LEU A 274 -9.97 -11.83 9.57
C LEU A 274 -10.45 -13.29 9.54
N VAL A 275 -9.61 -14.20 10.02
CA VAL A 275 -9.91 -15.63 10.11
C VAL A 275 -9.61 -16.09 11.53
N ASP A 276 -10.62 -16.59 12.22
CA ASP A 276 -10.49 -17.23 13.53
C ASP A 276 -10.76 -18.73 13.36
N GLU A 277 -9.68 -19.49 13.13
CA GLU A 277 -9.76 -20.95 13.03
C GLU A 277 -9.85 -21.55 14.43
N LYS A 278 -10.95 -22.26 14.71
CA LYS A 278 -11.19 -22.88 16.02
C LYS A 278 -10.67 -24.30 16.08
N TYR A 279 -10.96 -25.08 15.05
CA TYR A 279 -10.54 -26.47 14.97
C TYR A 279 -10.55 -26.97 13.53
N ASN A 280 -9.80 -28.04 13.29
CA ASN A 280 -9.70 -28.74 12.03
C ASN A 280 -10.25 -30.16 12.19
N VAL A 281 -11.04 -30.62 11.23
CA VAL A 281 -11.40 -32.03 11.10
C VAL A 281 -10.50 -32.63 10.02
N ILE A 282 -9.73 -33.66 10.37
CA ILE A 282 -8.68 -34.25 9.51
C ILE A 282 -8.96 -35.74 9.33
N VAL A 283 -8.80 -36.26 8.11
CA VAL A 283 -8.84 -37.70 7.85
C VAL A 283 -7.47 -38.33 8.03
N GLU A 284 -7.39 -39.43 8.79
CA GLU A 284 -6.22 -40.30 8.86
C GLU A 284 -6.03 -40.98 7.51
N GLN A 285 -4.89 -40.78 6.87
CA GLN A 285 -4.57 -41.51 5.65
C GLN A 285 -3.12 -42.01 5.72
N ASP A 286 -2.97 -43.32 5.95
CA ASP A 286 -1.66 -43.99 6.00
C ASP A 286 -1.17 -44.48 4.63
N SER A 287 -2.06 -44.62 3.64
CA SER A 287 -1.71 -44.82 2.23
C SER A 287 -2.96 -44.78 1.35
N ASN A 288 -2.82 -44.21 0.16
CA ASN A 288 -3.92 -43.92 -0.78
C ASN A 288 -4.76 -45.14 -1.20
N SER A 289 -4.16 -46.32 -1.30
CA SER A 289 -4.81 -47.56 -1.76
C SER A 289 -5.77 -48.18 -0.73
N ASN A 290 -5.68 -47.79 0.54
CA ASN A 290 -6.52 -48.36 1.60
C ASN A 290 -7.81 -47.56 1.83
N PHE A 291 -7.93 -46.36 1.26
CA PHE A 291 -9.08 -45.47 1.48
C PHE A 291 -10.26 -45.78 0.56
N VAL A 292 -10.01 -46.35 -0.62
CA VAL A 292 -11.04 -46.69 -1.61
C VAL A 292 -10.82 -48.06 -2.23
N GLU A 293 -11.90 -48.74 -2.60
CA GLU A 293 -11.87 -49.99 -3.36
C GLU A 293 -11.74 -49.71 -4.86
N GLY A 294 -10.91 -50.49 -5.55
CA GLY A 294 -10.81 -50.49 -7.01
C GLY A 294 -9.80 -49.48 -7.59
N ASN A 295 -9.95 -49.19 -8.88
CA ASN A 295 -9.06 -48.28 -9.60
C ASN A 295 -9.41 -46.83 -9.25
N ILE A 296 -8.39 -46.07 -8.84
CA ILE A 296 -8.52 -44.66 -8.46
C ILE A 296 -8.39 -43.80 -9.72
N PRO A 297 -9.42 -43.04 -10.13
CA PRO A 297 -9.34 -42.09 -11.22
C PRO A 297 -8.28 -41.03 -10.94
N ASP A 298 -7.56 -40.61 -11.98
CA ASP A 298 -6.49 -39.63 -11.81
C ASP A 298 -6.97 -38.26 -11.35
N ASP A 299 -8.26 -37.96 -11.56
CA ASP A 299 -8.92 -36.69 -11.24
C ASP A 299 -9.60 -36.69 -9.87
N ALA A 300 -9.61 -37.83 -9.18
CA ALA A 300 -10.24 -37.97 -7.87
C ALA A 300 -9.38 -37.26 -6.80
N VAL A 301 -10.00 -36.35 -6.07
CA VAL A 301 -9.40 -35.57 -5.01
C VAL A 301 -10.16 -35.81 -3.70
N LEU A 302 -9.40 -36.11 -2.64
CA LEU A 302 -9.89 -36.25 -1.28
C LEU A 302 -9.81 -34.90 -0.56
N ILE A 303 -10.93 -34.44 0.01
CA ILE A 303 -10.95 -33.36 1.01
C ILE A 303 -10.39 -33.92 2.31
N ARG A 304 -9.12 -33.65 2.58
CA ARG A 304 -8.37 -34.28 3.68
C ARG A 304 -8.63 -33.57 5.00
N THR A 305 -8.67 -32.24 4.98
CA THR A 305 -8.89 -31.39 6.14
C THR A 305 -9.97 -30.37 5.85
N VAL A 306 -10.84 -30.12 6.82
CA VAL A 306 -11.77 -29.00 6.81
C VAL A 306 -11.54 -28.16 8.06
N SER A 307 -11.25 -26.88 7.86
CA SER A 307 -11.09 -25.87 8.90
C SER A 307 -12.45 -25.29 9.28
N TYR A 308 -12.75 -25.28 10.58
CA TYR A 308 -13.97 -24.70 11.13
C TYR A 308 -13.64 -23.48 11.97
N GLY A 309 -14.41 -22.41 11.76
CA GLY A 309 -14.17 -21.16 12.45
C GLY A 309 -15.14 -20.07 12.04
N THR A 310 -14.64 -18.84 12.14
CA THR A 310 -15.34 -17.62 11.75
C THR A 310 -14.46 -16.80 10.81
N VAL A 311 -15.06 -16.27 9.74
CA VAL A 311 -14.40 -15.32 8.83
C VAL A 311 -15.09 -13.98 8.94
N ILE A 312 -14.34 -12.90 9.00
CA ILE A 312 -14.87 -11.54 8.92
C ILE A 312 -14.16 -10.80 7.81
N LEU A 313 -14.95 -10.22 6.91
CA LEU A 313 -14.49 -9.33 5.87
C LEU A 313 -14.91 -7.91 6.24
N MET A 314 -13.95 -6.99 6.25
CA MET A 314 -14.19 -5.58 6.50
C MET A 314 -13.66 -4.76 5.33
N ALA A 315 -14.53 -3.98 4.70
CA ALA A 315 -14.12 -2.88 3.83
C ALA A 315 -14.03 -1.61 4.69
N VAL A 316 -12.83 -1.06 4.80
CA VAL A 316 -12.51 0.12 5.61
C VAL A 316 -12.19 1.27 4.67
N GLU A 317 -13.01 2.30 4.71
CA GLU A 317 -12.80 3.57 4.02
C GLU A 317 -12.29 4.60 5.03
N ILE A 318 -11.22 5.28 4.68
CA ILE A 318 -10.53 6.26 5.50
C ILE A 318 -10.42 7.55 4.70
N GLU A 319 -10.93 8.67 5.23
CA GLU A 319 -10.73 9.99 4.62
C GLU A 319 -9.33 10.56 4.97
N ASP A 320 -8.29 9.81 4.60
CA ASP A 320 -6.88 10.20 4.73
C ASP A 320 -6.08 9.67 3.53
N SER A 321 -5.46 10.57 2.79
CA SER A 321 -4.61 10.28 1.63
C SER A 321 -3.12 10.15 2.00
N SER A 322 -2.81 10.12 3.30
CA SER A 322 -1.48 9.88 3.86
C SER A 322 -0.93 8.51 3.46
N ILE A 323 0.36 8.46 3.13
CA ILE A 323 1.09 7.21 2.88
C ILE A 323 1.10 6.27 4.10
N ASN A 324 0.84 6.82 5.30
CA ASN A 324 0.85 6.05 6.54
C ASN A 324 -0.49 5.37 6.86
N ALA A 325 -1.57 5.66 6.12
CA ALA A 325 -2.91 5.16 6.43
C ALA A 325 -2.98 3.63 6.55
N GLU A 326 -2.26 2.90 5.69
CA GLU A 326 -2.18 1.43 5.76
C GLU A 326 -1.52 0.94 7.05
N ALA A 327 -0.40 1.55 7.44
CA ALA A 327 0.33 1.18 8.65
C ALA A 327 -0.46 1.54 9.92
N GLU A 328 -1.14 2.68 9.91
CA GLU A 328 -2.02 3.10 11.01
C GLU A 328 -3.23 2.17 11.15
N LEU A 329 -3.89 1.83 10.03
CA LEU A 329 -4.99 0.85 10.04
C LEU A 329 -4.51 -0.52 10.55
N LYS A 330 -3.33 -0.96 10.12
CA LYS A 330 -2.74 -2.22 10.59
C LYS A 330 -2.57 -2.22 12.11
N ASN A 331 -2.03 -1.13 12.69
CA ASN A 331 -1.88 -1.01 14.13
C ASN A 331 -3.22 -1.04 14.87
N ILE A 332 -4.25 -0.39 14.33
CA ILE A 332 -5.61 -0.42 14.90
C ILE A 332 -6.17 -1.84 14.89
N VAL A 333 -6.03 -2.57 13.78
CA VAL A 333 -6.50 -3.96 13.68
C VAL A 333 -5.75 -4.87 14.65
N ASP A 334 -4.42 -4.72 14.76
CA ASP A 334 -3.59 -5.45 15.74
C ASP A 334 -4.08 -5.22 17.18
N GLU A 335 -4.36 -3.98 17.55
CA GLU A 335 -4.88 -3.62 18.88
C GLU A 335 -6.25 -4.23 19.16
N ILE A 336 -7.16 -4.18 18.18
CA ILE A 336 -8.50 -4.75 18.32
C ILE A 336 -8.41 -6.27 18.56
N ILE A 337 -7.52 -6.97 17.85
CA ILE A 337 -7.33 -8.42 17.99
C ILE A 337 -6.64 -8.78 19.31
N ALA A 338 -5.60 -8.03 19.70
CA ALA A 338 -4.83 -8.31 20.91
C ALA A 338 -5.67 -8.26 22.20
N GLY A 339 -6.81 -7.55 22.18
CA GLY A 339 -7.79 -7.57 23.26
C GLY A 339 -7.26 -7.02 24.61
N SER A 340 -6.05 -6.47 24.65
CA SER A 340 -5.48 -5.89 25.87
C SER A 340 -6.29 -4.67 26.26
N GLY A 341 -6.81 -4.66 27.50
CA GLY A 341 -7.40 -3.49 28.15
C GLY A 341 -6.40 -2.36 28.42
N LEU A 342 -5.45 -2.13 27.52
CA LEU A 342 -4.77 -0.84 27.40
C LEU A 342 -5.88 0.13 27.02
N GLU A 343 -6.27 0.97 27.98
CA GLU A 343 -6.95 2.23 27.68
C GLU A 343 -6.26 2.80 26.45
N VAL A 344 -7.00 2.85 25.34
CA VAL A 344 -6.54 3.40 24.06
C VAL A 344 -5.83 4.69 24.42
N SER A 345 -4.51 4.77 24.20
CA SER A 345 -3.87 6.06 24.21
C SER A 345 -4.63 6.85 23.15
N GLY A 346 -5.43 7.85 23.53
CA GLY A 346 -6.33 8.58 22.63
C GLY A 346 -5.64 9.26 21.43
N GLY A 347 -4.36 9.01 21.23
CA GLY A 347 -3.52 9.42 20.10
C GLY A 347 -3.59 8.54 18.85
N LEU A 348 -4.19 7.35 18.85
CA LEU A 348 -4.28 6.49 17.64
C LEU A 348 -5.59 6.70 16.86
N ASP A 349 -6.75 6.66 17.53
CA ASP A 349 -8.05 7.01 16.92
C ASP A 349 -8.12 8.47 16.44
N SER A 350 -7.27 9.36 16.96
CA SER A 350 -7.23 10.78 16.53
C SER A 350 -6.44 11.03 15.24
N LYS A 351 -5.70 10.04 14.73
CA LYS A 351 -4.91 10.18 13.49
C LYS A 351 -5.75 9.90 12.25
N ILE A 352 -6.61 8.90 12.30
CA ILE A 352 -7.49 8.55 11.19
C ILE A 352 -8.83 9.27 11.35
N LYS A 353 -9.05 10.31 10.54
CA LYS A 353 -10.32 11.06 10.54
C LYS A 353 -11.34 10.40 9.61
N ASN A 354 -12.60 10.44 10.03
CA ASN A 354 -13.77 9.96 9.28
C ASN A 354 -13.59 8.55 8.70
N VAL A 355 -13.78 7.55 9.56
CA VAL A 355 -13.72 6.15 9.18
C VAL A 355 -15.11 5.63 8.88
N LYS A 356 -15.24 4.88 7.79
CA LYS A 356 -16.42 4.08 7.51
C LYS A 356 -16.01 2.62 7.34
N VAL A 357 -16.60 1.74 8.14
CA VAL A 357 -16.35 0.30 8.09
C VAL A 357 -17.60 -0.42 7.65
N LYS A 358 -17.52 -1.17 6.56
CA LYS A 358 -18.53 -2.15 6.16
C LYS A 358 -18.01 -3.52 6.53
N LEU A 359 -18.80 -4.27 7.28
CA LEU A 359 -18.42 -5.57 7.82
C LEU A 359 -19.44 -6.61 7.42
N ILE A 360 -18.96 -7.77 7.00
CA ILE A 360 -19.77 -8.98 6.88
C ILE A 360 -19.02 -10.15 7.51
N GLY A 361 -19.68 -10.86 8.41
CA GLY A 361 -19.13 -12.04 9.07
C GLY A 361 -19.75 -13.33 8.53
N TYR A 362 -18.99 -14.42 8.56
CA TYR A 362 -19.43 -15.76 8.21
C TYR A 362 -19.06 -16.70 9.36
N GLY A 363 -20.06 -17.38 9.90
CA GLY A 363 -19.95 -18.23 11.09
C GLY A 363 -21.32 -18.63 11.62
N GLY A 364 -21.36 -19.24 12.80
CA GLY A 364 -22.58 -19.72 13.45
C GLY A 364 -23.31 -18.69 14.32
N SER A 365 -22.90 -17.42 14.30
CA SER A 365 -23.56 -16.34 15.06
C SER A 365 -24.80 -15.76 14.34
N PRO A 366 -25.83 -15.26 15.07
CA PRO A 366 -27.04 -14.67 14.49
C PRO A 366 -26.80 -13.41 13.63
N ASN A 367 -25.70 -12.72 13.85
CA ASN A 367 -25.34 -11.50 13.11
C ASN A 367 -24.48 -11.79 11.87
N MET A 368 -24.07 -13.05 11.68
CA MET A 368 -23.29 -13.49 10.52
C MET A 368 -24.17 -13.53 9.25
N GLY A 369 -23.61 -13.15 8.11
CA GLY A 369 -24.25 -13.11 6.80
C GLY A 369 -24.97 -11.79 6.49
N LYS A 370 -25.05 -10.85 7.44
CA LYS A 370 -25.60 -9.51 7.23
C LYS A 370 -24.48 -8.50 7.02
N LEU A 371 -24.67 -7.60 6.05
CA LEU A 371 -23.81 -6.43 5.89
C LEU A 371 -24.12 -5.41 6.98
N ILE A 372 -23.11 -4.99 7.72
CA ILE A 372 -23.19 -4.01 8.81
C ILE A 372 -22.31 -2.82 8.42
N THR A 373 -22.83 -1.61 8.53
CA THR A 373 -22.07 -0.36 8.30
C THR A 373 -21.87 0.36 9.62
N LEU A 374 -20.63 0.71 9.91
CA LEU A 374 -20.16 1.31 11.16
C LEU A 374 -19.34 2.56 10.84
N ASN A 375 -19.32 3.52 11.76
CA ASN A 375 -18.64 4.81 11.56
C ASN A 375 -17.43 5.00 12.50
N ASN A 376 -17.03 3.96 13.23
CA ASN A 376 -15.88 3.99 14.16
C ASN A 376 -15.38 2.57 14.45
N PHE A 377 -14.14 2.48 14.95
CA PHE A 377 -13.50 1.20 15.30
C PHE A 377 -13.93 0.64 16.66
N GLU A 378 -14.52 1.43 17.56
CA GLU A 378 -15.02 0.94 18.85
C GLU A 378 -16.20 -0.03 18.66
N GLU A 379 -17.10 0.27 17.73
CA GLU A 379 -18.20 -0.64 17.36
C GLU A 379 -17.68 -1.91 16.70
N VAL A 380 -16.64 -1.80 15.84
CA VAL A 380 -15.96 -2.97 15.26
C VAL A 380 -15.38 -3.85 16.36
N ARG A 381 -14.67 -3.24 17.32
CA ARG A 381 -14.07 -3.94 18.48
C ARG A 381 -15.14 -4.65 19.30
N LYS A 382 -16.29 -4.01 19.52
CA LYS A 382 -17.42 -4.62 20.23
C LYS A 382 -17.94 -5.85 19.51
N ILE A 383 -18.19 -5.75 18.19
CA ILE A 383 -18.65 -6.90 17.38
C ILE A 383 -17.63 -8.03 17.41
N LEU A 384 -16.34 -7.75 17.23
CA LEU A 384 -15.30 -8.78 17.28
C LEU A 384 -15.22 -9.45 18.66
N ARG A 385 -15.34 -8.68 19.74
CA ARG A 385 -15.36 -9.23 21.09
C ARG A 385 -16.56 -10.14 21.34
N ASP A 386 -17.75 -9.67 20.98
CA ASP A 386 -19.00 -10.36 21.28
C ASP A 386 -19.17 -11.61 20.41
N GLU A 387 -18.75 -11.54 19.14
CA GLU A 387 -19.05 -12.57 18.13
C GLU A 387 -17.89 -13.55 17.85
N VAL A 388 -16.64 -13.14 18.08
CA VAL A 388 -15.43 -13.93 17.72
C VAL A 388 -14.70 -14.38 18.98
N LEU A 389 -14.41 -13.43 19.88
CA LEU A 389 -13.61 -13.68 21.09
C LEU A 389 -14.38 -14.36 22.23
N SER A 390 -15.70 -14.49 22.13
CA SER A 390 -16.56 -15.01 23.19
C SER A 390 -16.59 -16.54 23.27
N THR A 391 -16.13 -17.25 22.24
CA THR A 391 -16.13 -18.71 22.17
C THR A 391 -14.89 -19.31 22.85
N LYS A 392 -15.11 -20.03 23.96
CA LYS A 392 -14.00 -20.52 24.82
C LYS A 392 -13.86 -22.03 24.89
N THR A 393 -14.89 -22.80 24.51
CA THR A 393 -14.87 -24.27 24.61
C THR A 393 -15.21 -24.94 23.29
N LEU A 394 -14.73 -26.17 23.07
CA LEU A 394 -15.04 -26.95 21.86
C LEU A 394 -16.53 -27.14 21.62
N GLY A 395 -17.32 -27.37 22.67
CA GLY A 395 -18.78 -27.51 22.55
C GLY A 395 -19.50 -26.22 22.16
N THR A 396 -18.98 -25.06 22.58
CA THR A 396 -19.51 -23.76 22.14
C THR A 396 -19.02 -23.37 20.75
N ALA A 397 -17.74 -23.65 20.45
CA ALA A 397 -17.14 -23.34 19.16
C ALA A 397 -17.79 -24.15 18.03
N SER A 398 -18.03 -25.45 18.22
CA SER A 398 -18.67 -26.29 17.19
C SER A 398 -20.06 -25.82 16.76
N LYS A 399 -20.80 -25.15 17.66
CA LYS A 399 -22.11 -24.56 17.35
C LYS A 399 -21.99 -23.18 16.69
N ALA A 400 -20.93 -22.46 17.01
CA ALA A 400 -20.67 -21.09 16.54
C ALA A 400 -19.77 -21.03 15.30
N SER A 401 -19.24 -22.16 14.82
CA SER A 401 -18.31 -22.23 13.68
C SER A 401 -18.97 -22.87 12.45
N LEU A 402 -18.51 -22.43 11.28
CA LEU A 402 -18.83 -23.05 9.98
C LEU A 402 -17.54 -23.50 9.29
N PRO A 403 -17.62 -24.36 8.26
CA PRO A 403 -16.48 -24.58 7.37
C PRO A 403 -16.03 -23.25 6.76
N ILE A 404 -14.75 -22.92 6.92
CA ILE A 404 -14.15 -21.65 6.43
C ILE A 404 -12.99 -21.89 5.46
N GLY A 405 -12.45 -23.11 5.46
CA GLY A 405 -11.41 -23.52 4.55
C GLY A 405 -11.22 -25.03 4.52
N TYR A 406 -10.44 -25.51 3.57
CA TYR A 406 -10.17 -26.92 3.41
C TYR A 406 -8.89 -27.15 2.60
N ASN A 407 -8.26 -28.31 2.80
CA ASN A 407 -7.16 -28.78 1.98
C ASN A 407 -7.52 -30.13 1.34
N SER A 408 -6.84 -30.44 0.25
CA SER A 408 -7.20 -31.60 -0.54
C SER A 408 -6.00 -32.25 -1.21
N ASN A 409 -6.09 -33.56 -1.42
CA ASN A 409 -5.01 -34.37 -2.00
C ASN A 409 -5.56 -35.22 -3.14
N TYR A 410 -4.81 -35.31 -4.23
CA TYR A 410 -5.10 -36.27 -5.29
C TYR A 410 -5.03 -37.68 -4.73
N LEU A 411 -6.11 -38.44 -4.88
CA LEU A 411 -6.25 -39.74 -4.24
C LEU A 411 -5.29 -40.77 -4.84
N ASN A 412 -4.95 -40.69 -6.12
CA ASN A 412 -4.03 -41.63 -6.78
C ASN A 412 -2.57 -41.49 -6.29
N SER A 413 -2.14 -40.27 -5.99
CA SER A 413 -0.72 -39.91 -5.80
C SER A 413 -0.41 -39.40 -4.40
N GLY A 414 -1.43 -38.98 -3.64
CA GLY A 414 -1.31 -38.42 -2.29
C GLY A 414 -0.73 -37.01 -2.30
N LYS A 415 -0.40 -36.47 -3.47
CA LYS A 415 0.08 -35.11 -3.63
C LYS A 415 -1.06 -34.12 -3.35
N PRO A 416 -0.76 -32.96 -2.75
CA PRO A 416 -1.77 -31.93 -2.55
C PRO A 416 -2.32 -31.46 -3.90
N ALA A 417 -3.63 -31.21 -3.94
CA ALA A 417 -4.23 -30.46 -5.03
C ALA A 417 -4.05 -28.97 -4.73
N ILE A 418 -3.41 -28.26 -5.66
CA ILE A 418 -2.99 -26.87 -5.50
C ILE A 418 -3.86 -26.00 -6.39
N LEU A 419 -4.50 -25.00 -5.80
CA LEU A 419 -5.11 -23.92 -6.55
C LEU A 419 -4.01 -22.97 -7.04
N GLN A 420 -3.96 -22.77 -8.35
CA GLN A 420 -3.17 -21.75 -9.00
C GLN A 420 -4.10 -20.61 -9.40
N SER A 421 -3.70 -19.38 -9.11
CA SER A 421 -4.45 -18.18 -9.45
C SER A 421 -3.55 -17.23 -10.23
N GLU A 422 -3.99 -16.82 -11.42
CA GLU A 422 -3.27 -15.94 -12.33
C GLU A 422 -4.14 -14.74 -12.67
N SER A 423 -3.59 -13.54 -12.65
CA SER A 423 -4.34 -12.35 -13.06
C SER A 423 -3.42 -11.22 -13.52
N LEU A 424 -3.89 -10.43 -14.48
CA LEU A 424 -3.25 -9.19 -14.89
C LEU A 424 -3.92 -8.04 -14.14
N LEU A 425 -3.14 -7.36 -13.30
CA LEU A 425 -3.66 -6.34 -12.40
C LEU A 425 -3.05 -4.99 -12.75
N GLN A 426 -3.82 -3.93 -12.60
CA GLN A 426 -3.26 -2.59 -12.50
C GLN A 426 -3.33 -2.17 -11.03
N THR A 427 -2.17 -2.04 -10.39
CA THR A 427 -2.09 -1.46 -9.07
C THR A 427 -2.09 0.05 -9.20
N ARG A 428 -2.83 0.72 -8.30
CA ARG A 428 -2.84 2.18 -8.23
C ARG A 428 -2.64 2.64 -6.80
N ASN A 429 -1.72 3.58 -6.64
CA ASN A 429 -1.38 4.18 -5.37
C ASN A 429 -1.35 5.70 -5.52
N CYS A 430 -2.40 6.35 -5.05
CA CYS A 430 -2.46 7.80 -4.94
C CYS A 430 -2.15 8.22 -3.50
N TYR A 431 -1.39 9.29 -3.37
CA TYR A 431 -1.02 9.90 -2.10
C TYR A 431 -1.13 11.41 -2.22
N THR A 432 -1.54 12.07 -1.14
CA THR A 432 -1.26 13.49 -0.99
C THR A 432 0.13 13.64 -0.38
N ALA A 433 1.04 14.22 -1.14
CA ALA A 433 2.40 14.49 -0.70
C ALA A 433 2.53 15.96 -0.30
N LYS A 434 3.32 16.22 0.74
CA LYS A 434 3.89 17.56 0.90
C LYS A 434 4.83 17.82 -0.26
N THR A 435 4.88 19.05 -0.73
CA THR A 435 5.66 19.39 -1.93
C THR A 435 6.66 20.48 -1.64
N LEU A 436 7.92 20.24 -1.99
CA LEU A 436 8.95 21.27 -1.97
C LEU A 436 8.91 22.04 -3.29
N ALA A 437 8.44 23.28 -3.23
CA ALA A 437 8.51 24.25 -4.31
C ALA A 437 9.84 25.02 -4.24
N ILE A 438 10.57 25.09 -5.35
CA ILE A 438 11.81 25.86 -5.47
C ILE A 438 11.65 26.86 -6.60
N THR A 439 11.74 28.15 -6.29
CA THR A 439 11.51 29.25 -7.23
C THR A 439 12.74 30.14 -7.30
N LEU A 440 13.23 30.43 -8.51
CA LEU A 440 14.19 31.51 -8.71
C LEU A 440 13.43 32.84 -8.70
N GLU A 441 13.57 33.63 -7.63
CA GLU A 441 12.84 34.89 -7.47
C GLU A 441 13.44 36.01 -8.30
N LYS A 442 14.77 36.17 -8.28
CA LYS A 442 15.44 37.24 -9.02
C LYS A 442 16.93 36.97 -9.27
N ILE A 443 17.44 37.62 -10.30
CA ILE A 443 18.86 37.80 -10.60
C ILE A 443 19.14 39.31 -10.57
N THR A 444 20.19 39.75 -9.90
CA THR A 444 20.58 41.17 -9.80
C THR A 444 22.01 41.38 -10.28
N VAL A 445 22.28 42.53 -10.89
CA VAL A 445 23.65 43.02 -11.08
C VAL A 445 23.95 43.97 -9.94
N ASP A 446 24.73 43.50 -8.97
CA ASP A 446 25.10 44.29 -7.78
C ASP A 446 26.25 45.26 -8.08
N LYS A 447 27.07 44.97 -9.10
CA LYS A 447 28.13 45.83 -9.63
C LYS A 447 28.39 45.44 -11.08
N ALA A 448 28.27 46.39 -12.00
CA ALA A 448 28.64 46.21 -13.41
C ALA A 448 30.09 46.69 -13.61
N VAL A 449 30.84 46.03 -14.50
CA VAL A 449 32.23 46.43 -14.82
C VAL A 449 32.38 46.94 -16.24
N ASP A 450 31.38 46.72 -17.10
CA ASP A 450 31.42 47.24 -18.45
C ASP A 450 31.28 48.76 -18.50
N TYR A 451 31.86 49.33 -19.55
CA TYR A 451 31.95 50.77 -19.75
C TYR A 451 30.56 51.45 -19.81
N LEU A 452 29.53 50.70 -20.18
CA LEU A 452 28.15 51.17 -20.31
C LEU A 452 27.33 51.03 -19.01
N GLY A 453 27.88 50.35 -17.98
CA GLY A 453 27.25 50.17 -16.67
C GLY A 453 26.15 49.10 -16.65
N ASP A 454 26.10 48.23 -17.65
CA ASP A 454 25.26 47.05 -17.77
C ASP A 454 26.08 45.76 -17.95
N GLU A 455 25.41 44.61 -17.87
CA GLU A 455 25.97 43.27 -18.08
C GLU A 455 25.00 42.43 -18.93
N GLU A 456 25.51 41.63 -19.86
CA GLU A 456 24.76 40.75 -20.75
C GLU A 456 24.76 39.29 -20.27
N LEU A 457 23.86 38.98 -19.35
CA LEU A 457 23.84 37.71 -18.63
C LEU A 457 23.16 36.58 -19.42
N TYR A 458 23.84 35.44 -19.52
CA TYR A 458 23.27 34.17 -20.00
C TYR A 458 23.81 32.99 -19.21
N GLY A 459 23.15 31.83 -19.29
CA GLY A 459 23.60 30.61 -18.61
C GLY A 459 22.48 29.80 -17.96
N THR A 460 22.84 29.04 -16.93
CA THR A 460 21.94 28.06 -16.29
C THR A 460 22.01 28.09 -14.77
N VAL A 461 20.86 27.83 -14.16
CA VAL A 461 20.72 27.53 -12.73
C VAL A 461 20.03 26.18 -12.63
N THR A 462 20.71 25.20 -12.07
CA THR A 462 20.15 23.85 -11.85
C THR A 462 20.07 23.51 -10.38
N VAL A 463 19.08 22.71 -9.99
CA VAL A 463 18.90 22.25 -8.61
C VAL A 463 18.67 20.74 -8.56
N ASN A 464 19.34 20.07 -7.62
CA ASN A 464 19.13 18.66 -7.34
C ASN A 464 18.75 18.50 -5.87
N VAL A 465 17.62 17.84 -5.59
CA VAL A 465 17.15 17.56 -4.23
C VAL A 465 17.49 16.11 -3.86
N SER A 466 17.93 15.91 -2.62
CA SER A 466 18.35 14.60 -2.10
C SER A 466 17.83 14.34 -0.69
N MET A 467 17.56 13.06 -0.43
CA MET A 467 17.08 12.51 0.84
C MET A 467 18.22 11.91 1.68
N ASN A 468 17.96 11.67 2.97
CA ASN A 468 18.91 11.05 3.91
C ASN A 468 19.38 9.65 3.49
N ASN A 469 18.50 8.90 2.82
CA ASN A 469 18.80 7.58 2.24
C ASN A 469 19.58 7.65 0.91
N GLY A 470 20.00 8.85 0.46
CA GLY A 470 20.73 9.05 -0.79
C GLY A 470 19.85 9.07 -2.05
N LYS A 471 18.54 8.83 -1.93
CA LYS A 471 17.59 8.95 -3.04
C LYS A 471 17.54 10.41 -3.52
N LYS A 472 17.69 10.63 -4.81
CA LYS A 472 17.44 11.93 -5.44
C LYS A 472 15.95 12.08 -5.76
N ILE A 473 15.40 13.27 -5.53
CA ILE A 473 14.02 13.60 -5.86
C ILE A 473 14.04 14.47 -7.12
N GLY A 474 13.20 14.14 -8.10
CA GLY A 474 13.15 14.81 -9.41
C GLY A 474 13.78 13.98 -10.54
N SER A 475 13.41 14.33 -11.78
CA SER A 475 13.83 13.64 -13.00
C SER A 475 15.32 13.83 -13.31
N THR A 476 15.95 12.82 -13.92
CA THR A 476 17.38 12.79 -14.26
C THR A 476 17.75 13.55 -15.53
N THR A 477 16.78 14.11 -16.26
CA THR A 477 17.02 14.73 -17.58
C THR A 477 16.37 16.11 -17.68
N ASN A 478 17.18 17.17 -17.86
CA ASN A 478 16.83 18.55 -18.24
C ASN A 478 15.75 19.33 -17.46
N GLU A 479 14.98 18.70 -16.57
CA GLU A 479 13.83 19.27 -15.82
C GLU A 479 14.23 19.92 -14.48
N ASN A 480 15.52 19.92 -14.16
CA ASN A 480 16.06 20.49 -12.92
C ASN A 480 16.58 21.93 -13.09
N LYS A 481 16.13 22.66 -14.12
CA LYS A 481 16.62 23.99 -14.48
C LYS A 481 15.64 25.07 -14.01
N LEU A 482 16.07 25.90 -13.06
CA LEU A 482 15.36 27.13 -12.66
C LEU A 482 15.62 28.27 -13.64
N LEU A 483 16.75 28.22 -14.34
CA LEU A 483 17.13 29.14 -15.40
C LEU A 483 17.83 28.38 -16.51
N ASP A 484 17.46 28.68 -17.75
CA ASP A 484 18.17 28.29 -18.97
C ASP A 484 18.01 29.42 -19.97
N ILE A 485 19.09 30.16 -20.20
CA ILE A 485 19.13 31.29 -21.13
C ILE A 485 20.33 31.08 -22.04
N GLY A 486 20.04 30.93 -23.34
CA GLY A 486 21.05 30.77 -24.36
C GLY A 486 21.78 32.08 -24.64
N LYS A 487 22.98 31.97 -25.20
CA LYS A 487 23.82 33.13 -25.58
C LYS A 487 23.10 34.15 -26.48
N LYS A 488 22.11 33.73 -27.28
CA LYS A 488 21.36 34.63 -28.18
C LYS A 488 20.21 35.38 -27.50
N ASP A 489 19.76 34.91 -26.34
CA ASP A 489 18.58 35.40 -25.61
C ASP A 489 18.99 36.09 -24.30
N PHE A 490 20.25 36.52 -24.20
CA PHE A 490 20.85 37.07 -22.99
C PHE A 490 20.00 38.21 -22.38
N ILE A 491 20.12 38.39 -21.07
CA ILE A 491 19.45 39.47 -20.35
C ILE A 491 20.45 40.59 -20.15
N ARG A 492 20.13 41.79 -20.60
CA ARG A 492 20.88 42.99 -20.28
C ARG A 492 20.34 43.61 -19.00
N LEU A 493 21.19 43.81 -17.99
CA LEU A 493 20.83 44.43 -16.71
C LEU A 493 21.85 45.49 -16.32
N LYS A 494 21.39 46.68 -15.93
CA LYS A 494 22.26 47.70 -15.33
C LYS A 494 22.58 47.39 -13.88
N GLU A 495 23.62 48.03 -13.36
CA GLU A 495 23.89 48.03 -11.92
C GLU A 495 22.64 48.45 -11.12
N GLY A 496 22.27 47.62 -10.14
CA GLY A 496 21.07 47.78 -9.32
C GLY A 496 19.77 47.25 -9.94
N GLU A 497 19.77 46.89 -11.22
CA GLU A 497 18.60 46.28 -11.87
C GLU A 497 18.48 44.78 -11.54
N SER A 498 17.24 44.30 -11.64
CA SER A 498 16.90 42.91 -11.35
C SER A 498 16.06 42.31 -12.46
N TYR A 499 16.38 41.08 -12.84
CA TYR A 499 15.55 40.25 -13.68
C TYR A 499 14.75 39.26 -12.85
N THR A 500 13.43 39.30 -13.01
CA THR A 500 12.49 38.30 -12.47
C THR A 500 11.92 37.55 -13.66
N LYS A 501 12.38 36.32 -13.90
CA LYS A 501 11.72 35.44 -14.86
C LYS A 501 10.36 35.04 -14.29
N ASN A 502 9.29 35.13 -15.08
CA ASN A 502 7.99 34.56 -14.72
C ASN A 502 8.17 33.13 -14.19
N GLU A 503 7.94 33.01 -12.88
CA GLU A 503 8.01 31.87 -11.95
C GLU A 503 8.32 30.50 -12.57
N THR A 504 9.59 30.25 -12.91
CA THR A 504 10.02 28.86 -13.06
C THR A 504 10.14 28.26 -11.65
N THR A 505 9.03 27.70 -11.18
CA THR A 505 8.96 26.96 -9.92
C THR A 505 9.06 25.48 -10.21
N LEU A 506 10.07 24.84 -9.62
CA LEU A 506 10.22 23.39 -9.64
C LEU A 506 9.54 22.79 -8.42
N TYR A 507 8.77 21.74 -8.64
CA TYR A 507 8.02 21.06 -7.58
C TYR A 507 8.59 19.66 -7.37
N TYR A 508 8.92 19.35 -6.12
CA TYR A 508 9.47 18.07 -5.70
C TYR A 508 8.50 17.42 -4.71
N PRO A 509 7.69 16.43 -5.12
CA PRO A 509 6.81 15.72 -4.19
C PRO A 509 7.64 14.91 -3.19
N ILE A 510 7.30 15.04 -1.90
CA ILE A 510 7.96 14.34 -0.80
C ILE A 510 7.10 13.14 -0.42
N LEU A 511 7.47 11.96 -0.93
CA LEU A 511 6.76 10.69 -0.72
C LEU A 511 7.24 9.90 0.51
N ASP A 512 8.15 10.48 1.29
CA ASP A 512 8.75 9.86 2.46
C ASP A 512 8.47 10.77 3.67
N ASN A 513 8.90 10.38 4.88
CA ASN A 513 8.89 11.29 6.01
C ASN A 513 9.67 12.56 5.63
N ILE A 514 9.08 13.72 5.90
CA ILE A 514 9.69 15.01 5.63
C ILE A 514 11.04 15.17 6.34
N ASP A 515 11.22 14.53 7.49
CA ASP A 515 12.49 14.51 8.23
C ASP A 515 13.62 13.84 7.44
N ASN A 516 13.30 13.05 6.41
CA ASN A 516 14.27 12.44 5.51
C ASN A 516 14.75 13.42 4.41
N LEU A 517 14.17 14.61 4.29
CA LEU A 517 14.58 15.65 3.34
C LEU A 517 15.93 16.24 3.77
N LYS A 518 17.00 15.95 3.03
CA LYS A 518 18.36 16.31 3.45
C LYS A 518 18.82 17.62 2.86
N LYS A 519 18.84 17.71 1.52
CA LYS A 519 19.68 18.72 0.86
C LYS A 519 19.21 19.08 -0.53
N ALA A 520 19.16 20.38 -0.80
CA ALA A 520 19.10 20.93 -2.16
C ALA A 520 20.49 21.41 -2.59
N THR A 521 20.95 20.94 -3.75
CA THR A 521 22.24 21.29 -4.34
C THR A 521 22.01 22.12 -5.60
N PHE A 522 22.36 23.40 -5.52
CA PHE A 522 22.28 24.34 -6.62
C PHE A 522 23.60 24.36 -7.38
N THR A 523 23.57 24.26 -8.70
CA THR A 523 24.74 24.49 -9.56
C THR A 523 24.44 25.66 -10.48
N ILE A 524 25.21 26.73 -10.31
CA ILE A 524 25.01 28.00 -10.99
C ILE A 524 26.18 28.23 -11.96
N ALA A 525 25.85 28.49 -13.21
CA ALA A 525 26.81 28.82 -14.27
C ALA A 525 26.24 29.97 -15.09
N ILE A 526 26.60 31.19 -14.70
CA ILE A 526 26.23 32.44 -15.38
C ILE A 526 27.47 33.03 -16.04
N LYS A 527 27.26 33.61 -17.21
CA LYS A 527 28.27 34.25 -18.02
C LYS A 527 27.77 35.60 -18.45
N ASP A 528 28.69 36.53 -18.59
CA ASP A 528 28.47 37.82 -19.22
C ASP A 528 29.02 37.77 -20.66
N LEU A 529 28.27 38.31 -21.62
CA LEU A 529 28.58 38.27 -23.05
C LEU A 529 29.43 39.49 -23.41
N ILE A 530 30.60 39.27 -24.00
CA ILE A 530 31.48 40.36 -24.44
C ILE A 530 31.35 40.55 -25.94
N GLU A 531 30.72 41.64 -26.38
CA GLU A 531 30.55 41.97 -27.80
C GLU A 531 31.60 42.97 -28.31
N PRO A 532 32.01 42.90 -29.59
CA PRO A 532 32.91 43.89 -30.18
C PRO A 532 32.33 45.31 -30.09
N GLY A 533 32.89 46.15 -29.23
CA GLY A 533 32.34 47.47 -28.93
C GLY A 533 33.01 48.15 -27.73
N PRO A 534 32.34 49.11 -27.06
CA PRO A 534 32.86 49.77 -25.86
C PRO A 534 33.24 48.80 -24.73
N GLU A 535 32.54 47.68 -24.58
CA GLU A 535 32.81 46.58 -23.63
C GLU A 535 34.20 45.96 -23.84
N TRP A 536 34.67 45.85 -25.09
CA TRP A 536 36.02 45.35 -25.40
C TRP A 536 37.13 46.22 -24.83
N LEU A 537 36.89 47.48 -24.49
CA LEU A 537 37.92 48.34 -23.90
C LEU A 537 38.22 47.94 -22.44
N GLY A 538 37.22 47.42 -21.73
CA GLY A 538 37.34 46.98 -20.33
C GLY A 538 37.73 45.50 -20.16
N ALA A 539 37.39 44.64 -21.12
CA ALA A 539 37.62 43.20 -21.01
C ALA A 539 39.10 42.78 -21.11
N ASP A 540 39.48 41.67 -20.46
CA ASP A 540 40.82 41.07 -20.62
C ASP A 540 40.98 40.34 -21.97
N HIS A 541 42.21 40.05 -22.39
CA HIS A 541 42.48 39.40 -23.69
C HIS A 541 41.82 38.01 -23.82
N LEU A 542 41.61 37.31 -22.71
CA LEU A 542 41.04 35.97 -22.70
C LEU A 542 39.51 36.01 -22.80
N ALA A 543 38.87 37.01 -22.19
CA ALA A 543 37.45 37.33 -22.34
C ALA A 543 37.12 37.74 -23.78
N LYS A 544 37.94 38.62 -24.38
CA LYS A 544 37.81 39.01 -25.81
C LYS A 544 37.88 37.80 -26.75
N ASN A 545 38.85 36.93 -26.53
CA ASN A 545 39.01 35.71 -27.35
C ASN A 545 37.85 34.72 -27.19
N ARG A 546 37.25 34.63 -26.00
CA ARG A 546 36.11 33.74 -25.72
C ARG A 546 34.77 34.36 -26.12
N GLY A 547 34.72 35.70 -26.20
CA GLY A 547 33.49 36.47 -26.38
C GLY A 547 32.54 36.36 -25.19
N TYR A 548 33.08 36.15 -23.97
CA TYR A 548 32.34 36.16 -22.71
C TYR A 548 33.28 36.15 -21.51
N VAL A 549 32.77 36.60 -20.37
CA VAL A 549 33.35 36.40 -19.04
C VAL A 549 32.52 35.39 -18.26
N GLU A 550 33.17 34.51 -17.50
CA GLU A 550 32.47 33.54 -16.65
C GLU A 550 32.48 34.03 -15.20
N TYR A 551 31.29 34.08 -14.60
CA TYR A 551 31.17 34.26 -13.16
C TYR A 551 31.58 32.98 -12.44
N SER A 552 32.11 33.10 -11.22
CA SER A 552 32.57 31.96 -10.44
C SER A 552 31.53 30.84 -10.42
N LYS A 553 31.83 29.69 -11.05
CA LYS A 553 30.96 28.52 -10.95
C LYS A 553 30.89 28.13 -9.49
N LYS A 554 29.68 28.14 -8.94
CA LYS A 554 29.44 27.77 -7.54
C LYS A 554 28.41 26.68 -7.44
N THR A 555 28.75 25.70 -6.61
CA THR A 555 27.80 24.72 -6.10
C THR A 555 27.45 25.12 -4.69
N PHE A 556 26.16 25.35 -4.45
CA PHE A 556 25.64 25.68 -3.13
C PHE A 556 24.76 24.57 -2.60
N ASN A 557 24.80 24.42 -1.29
CA ASN A 557 24.17 23.35 -0.58
C ASN A 557 23.27 23.99 0.47
N VAL A 558 21.98 23.70 0.40
CA VAL A 558 21.00 24.11 1.40
C VAL A 558 20.60 22.85 2.17
N ASP A 559 20.79 22.88 3.49
CA ASP A 559 20.37 21.81 4.38
C ASP A 559 18.87 21.94 4.65
N LEU A 560 18.07 21.13 3.96
CA LEU A 560 16.61 21.29 3.99
C LEU A 560 16.03 20.85 5.35
N ALA A 561 16.64 19.86 6.00
CA ALA A 561 16.18 19.39 7.31
C ALA A 561 16.32 20.50 8.35
N ASN A 562 17.50 21.11 8.44
CA ASN A 562 17.75 22.13 9.45
C ASN A 562 17.07 23.47 9.13
N GLU A 563 16.93 23.80 7.84
CA GLU A 563 16.51 25.14 7.45
C GLU A 563 15.01 25.26 7.12
N LEU A 564 14.34 24.18 6.70
CA LEU A 564 12.90 24.17 6.42
C LEU A 564 12.13 23.32 7.44
N VAL A 565 12.58 22.08 7.69
CA VAL A 565 11.80 21.11 8.48
C VAL A 565 11.86 21.44 9.97
N ASN A 566 13.06 21.70 10.49
CA ASN A 566 13.30 21.93 11.92
C ASN A 566 13.17 23.40 12.34
N SER A 567 12.97 24.33 11.41
CA SER A 567 13.02 25.77 11.67
C SER A 567 11.65 26.41 11.91
N ASP A 568 10.57 25.61 11.91
CA ASP A 568 9.16 26.03 11.83
C ASP A 568 8.83 26.91 10.60
N LYS A 569 9.80 27.15 9.70
CA LYS A 569 9.60 27.96 8.51
C LYS A 569 9.25 27.03 7.35
N ASN A 570 7.99 27.11 6.92
CA ASN A 570 7.56 26.48 5.67
C ASN A 570 8.17 27.14 4.43
N ASN A 571 8.97 28.21 4.55
CA ASN A 571 9.74 28.75 3.45
C ASN A 571 11.08 29.33 3.92
N ILE A 572 12.07 29.29 3.02
CA ILE A 572 13.35 29.96 3.19
C ILE A 572 13.72 30.68 1.90
N ILE A 573 14.46 31.76 2.08
CA ILE A 573 15.05 32.53 0.99
C ILE A 573 16.55 32.39 1.08
N LYS A 574 17.17 32.05 -0.03
CA LYS A 574 18.63 31.93 -0.15
C LYS A 574 19.14 32.88 -1.20
N GLU A 575 20.09 33.70 -0.78
CA GLU A 575 20.80 34.64 -1.64
C GLU A 575 22.21 34.13 -1.90
N PHE A 576 22.58 34.15 -3.17
CA PHE A 576 23.87 33.70 -3.65
C PHE A 576 24.54 34.83 -4.41
N GLN A 577 25.79 35.14 -4.07
CA GLN A 577 26.60 36.10 -4.82
C GLN A 577 27.65 35.38 -5.65
N LEU A 578 27.65 35.67 -6.94
CA LEU A 578 28.68 35.28 -7.88
C LEU A 578 29.62 36.47 -8.07
N LYS A 579 30.92 36.18 -8.12
CA LYS A 579 31.93 37.17 -8.48
C LYS A 579 32.52 36.76 -9.80
N GLU A 580 32.80 37.73 -10.64
CA GLU A 580 33.62 37.51 -11.83
C GLU A 580 34.96 36.86 -11.45
N VAL A 581 35.46 35.91 -12.26
CA VAL A 581 36.68 35.15 -11.89
C VAL A 581 37.92 36.04 -11.82
N LYS A 582 37.93 37.18 -12.53
CA LYS A 582 39.08 38.10 -12.60
C LYS A 582 38.73 39.58 -12.41
N GLY A 583 37.49 39.90 -12.06
CA GLY A 583 37.03 41.27 -11.95
C GLY A 583 36.19 41.52 -10.69
N ASP A 584 35.64 42.72 -10.65
CA ASP A 584 34.87 43.22 -9.51
C ASP A 584 33.36 43.05 -9.69
N ALA A 585 32.91 42.61 -10.87
CA ALA A 585 31.50 42.46 -11.18
C ALA A 585 30.86 41.43 -10.25
N LYS A 586 29.63 41.74 -9.83
CA LYS A 586 28.89 40.93 -8.86
C LYS A 586 27.47 40.70 -9.34
N VAL A 587 27.09 39.43 -9.44
CA VAL A 587 25.72 39.02 -9.73
C VAL A 587 25.12 38.34 -8.51
N GLY A 588 23.98 38.85 -8.06
CA GLY A 588 23.16 38.26 -7.01
C GLY A 588 22.10 37.33 -7.59
N LEU A 589 21.82 36.21 -6.92
CA LEU A 589 20.70 35.32 -7.21
C LEU A 589 19.91 35.07 -5.94
N LYS A 590 18.59 35.15 -6.02
CA LYS A 590 17.69 34.87 -4.89
C LYS A 590 16.76 33.72 -5.24
N VAL A 591 16.80 32.67 -4.42
CA VAL A 591 15.98 31.47 -4.59
C VAL A 591 15.09 31.30 -3.36
N LYS A 592 13.80 31.11 -3.56
CA LYS A 592 12.84 30.73 -2.53
C LYS A 592 12.65 29.21 -2.55
N LEU A 593 12.73 28.58 -1.39
CA LEU A 593 12.34 27.20 -1.17
C LEU A 593 11.13 27.20 -0.23
N GLU A 594 10.08 26.47 -0.56
CA GLU A 594 8.82 26.47 0.19
C GLU A 594 8.24 25.06 0.27
N LEU A 595 7.87 24.64 1.47
CA LEU A 595 7.16 23.40 1.74
C LEU A 595 5.65 23.68 1.74
N ARG A 596 4.90 22.96 0.90
CA ARG A 596 3.46 23.17 0.65
C ARG A 596 2.59 21.97 0.96
#